data_AF-A0AA38UR18-F1
#
_entry.id   AF-A0AA38UR18-F1
#
_cell.length_a   1.000
_cell.length_b   1.000
_cell.length_c   1.000
_cell.angle_alpha   90.00
_cell.angle_beta   90.00
_cell.angle_gamma   90.00
#
_symmetry.space_group_name_H-M   'P 1'
#
loop_
_entity.id
_entity.type
_entity.pdbx_description
1 polymer ?
#
loop_
_entity_poly.entity_id
_entity_poly.type
_entity_poly.pdbx_seq_one_letter_code
_entity_poly.pdbx_strand_id
1 'polypeptide(L)'
;MKSILILLSIFFLTVRSQTITVLSPSSGSEITPGQNVTVQLAFGNSLTGVEHVSAVIAMINCAGAPCPTDASDSLGIPLFAGNYTPQYHEQNLPPYENFTVTVPGTLAAGTNMLTVAHFMLVGASAVPVLQFDNVTVSTPPSASSTRRETLIRGRRVYV
;
A
#
# COMPACT_ATOMS: atom_id res chain seq x y z
N MET A 1 -23.34 10.66 45.73
CA MET A 1 -23.35 9.62 44.67
C MET A 1 -23.73 10.27 43.33
N LYS A 2 -22.78 10.85 42.60
CA LYS A 2 -22.99 11.46 41.27
C LYS A 2 -21.68 11.85 40.56
N SER A 3 -20.57 11.95 41.30
CA SER A 3 -19.28 12.41 40.74
C SER A 3 -18.24 11.32 40.47
N ILE A 4 -18.57 10.03 40.57
CA ILE A 4 -17.60 8.93 40.35
C ILE A 4 -17.71 8.32 38.95
N LEU A 5 -18.76 8.64 38.19
CA LEU A 5 -19.03 8.03 36.87
C LEU A 5 -18.38 8.75 35.68
N ILE A 6 -17.58 9.81 35.88
CA ILE A 6 -17.03 10.62 34.78
C ILE A 6 -15.56 10.27 34.46
N LEU A 7 -14.87 9.48 35.28
CA LEU A 7 -13.44 9.16 35.10
C LEU A 7 -13.14 7.98 34.17
N LEU A 8 -14.15 7.38 33.53
CA LEU A 8 -13.99 6.15 32.74
C LEU A 8 -14.22 6.35 31.22
N SER A 9 -13.82 7.49 30.64
CA SER A 9 -14.20 7.80 29.25
C SER A 9 -13.07 8.13 28.26
N ILE A 10 -11.79 8.27 28.62
CA ILE A 10 -10.83 8.74 27.61
C ILE A 10 -9.46 8.15 27.87
N PHE A 11 -9.12 7.02 27.25
CA PHE A 11 -7.73 6.67 26.91
C PHE A 11 -7.73 5.53 25.87
N PHE A 12 -8.29 5.78 24.68
CA PHE A 12 -7.92 5.00 23.49
C PHE A 12 -6.60 5.58 22.96
N LEU A 13 -5.48 5.30 23.64
CA LEU A 13 -4.19 5.42 23.00
C LEU A 13 -4.11 4.31 21.96
N THR A 14 -4.24 4.66 20.68
CA THR A 14 -3.77 3.77 19.62
C THR A 14 -2.25 3.68 19.78
N VAL A 15 -1.76 2.56 20.29
CA VAL A 15 -0.33 2.24 20.24
C VAL A 15 0.02 2.16 18.75
N ARG A 16 0.71 3.20 18.24
CA ARG A 16 1.35 3.10 16.94
C ARG A 16 2.50 2.12 17.10
N SER A 17 2.22 0.87 16.75
CA SER A 17 3.25 -0.14 16.62
C SER A 17 4.33 0.37 15.65
N GLN A 18 5.57 -0.03 15.91
CA GLN A 18 6.74 0.35 15.14
C GLN A 18 6.69 -0.45 13.84
N THR A 19 5.90 0.05 12.89
CA THR A 19 5.43 -0.69 11.73
C THR A 19 5.89 -0.04 10.44
N ILE A 20 6.04 -0.89 9.42
CA ILE A 20 6.11 -0.46 8.03
C ILE A 20 4.81 0.28 7.66
N THR A 21 4.92 1.34 6.86
CA THR A 21 3.78 2.15 6.40
C THR A 21 4.00 2.60 4.97
N VAL A 22 2.98 2.46 4.13
CA VAL A 22 2.95 3.05 2.79
C VAL A 22 2.56 4.52 2.88
N LEU A 23 3.51 5.43 2.62
CA LEU A 23 3.24 6.88 2.57
C LEU A 23 2.72 7.34 1.20
N SER A 24 3.17 6.66 0.15
CA SER A 24 2.72 6.90 -1.22
C SER A 24 2.69 5.57 -1.98
N PRO A 25 1.67 5.32 -2.83
CA PRO A 25 0.46 6.12 -3.01
C PRO A 25 -0.43 6.15 -1.75
N SER A 26 -1.18 7.23 -1.55
CA SER A 26 -2.18 7.30 -0.46
C SER A 26 -3.42 6.49 -0.80
N SER A 27 -4.22 6.11 0.20
CA SER A 27 -5.47 5.38 -0.03
C SER A 27 -6.38 6.11 -1.01
N GLY A 28 -6.94 5.36 -1.96
CA GLY A 28 -7.82 5.86 -3.03
C GLY A 28 -7.10 6.48 -4.23
N SER A 29 -5.76 6.62 -4.17
CA SER A 29 -5.00 7.19 -5.29
C SER A 29 -5.24 6.43 -6.59
N GLU A 30 -5.33 7.18 -7.69
CA GLU A 30 -5.44 6.61 -9.02
C GLU A 30 -4.08 6.10 -9.50
N ILE A 31 -4.04 4.84 -9.93
CA ILE A 31 -2.88 4.21 -10.57
C ILE A 31 -3.24 3.77 -11.98
N THR A 32 -2.37 4.04 -12.94
CA THR A 32 -2.62 3.69 -14.34
C THR A 32 -1.92 2.39 -14.69
N PRO A 33 -2.62 1.39 -15.28
CA PRO A 33 -2.00 0.13 -15.69
C PRO A 33 -0.85 0.36 -16.67
N GLY A 34 0.26 -0.36 -16.48
CA GLY A 34 1.45 -0.26 -17.32
C GLY A 34 2.31 0.99 -17.10
N GLN A 35 1.92 1.90 -16.18
CA GLN A 35 2.72 3.06 -15.82
C GLN A 35 3.60 2.77 -14.60
N ASN A 36 4.67 3.55 -14.46
CA ASN A 36 5.49 3.52 -13.26
C ASN A 36 4.83 4.33 -12.15
N VAL A 37 4.86 3.80 -10.94
CA VAL A 37 4.41 4.46 -9.72
C VAL A 37 5.54 4.43 -8.70
N THR A 38 5.71 5.54 -7.99
CA THR A 38 6.62 5.61 -6.84
C THR A 38 5.88 5.14 -5.59
N VAL A 39 6.39 4.07 -5.00
CA VAL A 39 5.94 3.55 -3.71
C VAL A 39 6.92 4.01 -2.65
N GLN A 40 6.46 4.84 -1.73
CA GLN A 40 7.24 5.32 -0.61
C GLN A 40 6.92 4.47 0.62
N LEU A 41 7.90 3.68 1.04
CA LEU A 41 7.79 2.85 2.24
C LEU A 41 8.53 3.53 3.38
N ALA A 42 7.84 3.76 4.48
CA ALA A 42 8.41 4.33 5.68
C ALA A 42 8.37 3.35 6.84
N PHE A 43 9.35 3.46 7.71
CA PHE A 43 9.36 2.74 8.97
C PHE A 43 9.51 3.71 10.12
N GLY A 44 8.51 3.75 11.00
CA GLY A 44 8.53 4.63 12.17
C GLY A 44 9.63 4.23 13.15
N ASN A 45 10.16 5.21 13.89
CA ASN A 45 11.23 4.97 14.85
C ASN A 45 10.89 3.88 15.87
N SER A 46 11.86 3.00 16.08
CA SER A 46 11.76 1.90 17.03
C SER A 46 12.44 2.25 18.35
N LEU A 47 11.85 1.85 19.48
CA LEU A 47 12.50 1.92 20.80
C LEU A 47 13.57 0.82 20.97
N THR A 48 13.59 -0.16 20.06
CA THR A 48 14.55 -1.26 20.01
C THR A 48 15.39 -1.15 18.74
N GLY A 49 16.57 -1.76 18.69
CA GLY A 49 17.32 -1.85 17.43
C GLY A 49 16.51 -2.64 16.39
N VAL A 50 16.47 -2.16 15.16
CA VAL A 50 15.85 -2.84 14.01
C VAL A 50 16.86 -2.92 12.88
N GLU A 51 17.07 -4.14 12.39
CA GLU A 51 17.83 -4.41 11.16
C GLU A 51 16.85 -4.74 10.05
N HIS A 52 16.74 -3.84 9.07
CA HIS A 52 15.92 -4.04 7.88
C HIS A 52 16.61 -4.99 6.92
N VAL A 53 15.93 -6.07 6.53
CA VAL A 53 16.50 -7.09 5.64
C VAL A 53 15.95 -6.92 4.22
N SER A 54 14.64 -6.99 4.06
CA SER A 54 14.02 -6.93 2.74
C SER A 54 12.57 -6.46 2.77
N ALA A 55 12.12 -5.85 1.68
CA ALA A 55 10.72 -5.58 1.42
C ALA A 55 10.25 -6.22 0.11
N VAL A 56 9.00 -6.63 0.09
CA VAL A 56 8.26 -7.06 -1.10
C VAL A 56 7.13 -6.08 -1.30
N ILE A 57 7.04 -5.49 -2.50
CA ILE A 57 5.92 -4.66 -2.92
C ILE A 57 5.17 -5.46 -3.96
N ALA A 58 3.88 -5.66 -3.74
CA ALA A 58 3.04 -6.45 -4.59
C ALA A 58 1.68 -5.77 -4.81
N MET A 59 0.90 -6.32 -5.73
CA MET A 59 -0.40 -5.78 -6.09
C MET A 59 -1.43 -6.87 -6.28
N ILE A 60 -2.62 -6.64 -5.72
CA ILE A 60 -3.78 -7.48 -5.87
C ILE A 60 -4.78 -6.78 -6.78
N ASN A 61 -5.22 -7.51 -7.79
CA ASN A 61 -6.37 -7.12 -8.59
C ASN A 61 -7.64 -7.53 -7.85
N CYS A 62 -8.44 -6.56 -7.41
CA CYS A 62 -9.71 -6.82 -6.72
C CYS A 62 -10.92 -6.47 -7.60
N ALA A 63 -10.75 -6.31 -8.91
CA ALA A 63 -11.89 -5.99 -9.77
C ALA A 63 -12.95 -7.10 -9.69
N GLY A 64 -14.15 -6.73 -9.25
CA GLY A 64 -15.30 -7.63 -9.14
C GLY A 64 -15.45 -8.36 -7.79
N ALA A 65 -14.52 -8.18 -6.83
CA ALA A 65 -14.61 -8.76 -5.48
C ALA A 65 -14.04 -7.79 -4.42
N PRO A 66 -14.45 -7.88 -3.16
CA PRO A 66 -13.79 -7.10 -2.11
C PRO A 66 -12.30 -7.51 -2.02
N CYS A 67 -11.41 -6.53 -1.89
CA CYS A 67 -10.01 -6.82 -1.58
C CYS A 67 -9.89 -7.54 -0.22
N PRO A 68 -8.85 -8.36 -0.02
CA PRO A 68 -8.48 -8.84 1.30
C PRO A 68 -8.33 -7.69 2.29
N THR A 69 -8.64 -7.94 3.56
CA THR A 69 -8.50 -6.94 4.62
C THR A 69 -7.02 -6.76 5.00
N ASP A 70 -6.23 -7.83 4.93
CA ASP A 70 -4.82 -7.84 5.30
C ASP A 70 -3.94 -8.35 4.15
N ALA A 71 -2.73 -7.79 4.02
CA ALA A 71 -1.72 -8.25 3.09
C ALA A 71 -1.10 -9.60 3.51
N SER A 72 -1.27 -10.00 4.77
CA SER A 72 -0.83 -11.32 5.25
C SER A 72 -1.60 -12.48 4.60
N ASP A 73 -2.83 -12.25 4.15
CA ASP A 73 -3.66 -13.28 3.51
C ASP A 73 -3.14 -13.62 2.11
N SER A 74 -2.71 -12.60 1.37
CA SER A 74 -2.12 -12.71 0.06
C SER A 74 -1.42 -11.41 -0.30
N LEU A 75 -0.21 -11.50 -0.85
CA LEU A 75 0.49 -10.35 -1.42
C LEU A 75 0.05 -10.05 -2.86
N GLY A 76 -0.45 -11.04 -3.60
CA GLY A 76 -0.75 -10.89 -5.02
C GLY A 76 0.50 -10.95 -5.91
N ILE A 77 0.54 -10.12 -6.94
CA ILE A 77 1.60 -10.13 -7.95
C ILE A 77 2.78 -9.28 -7.45
N PRO A 78 3.97 -9.85 -7.20
CA PRO A 78 5.12 -9.09 -6.76
C PRO A 78 5.62 -8.16 -7.88
N LEU A 79 5.80 -6.89 -7.55
CA LEU A 79 6.33 -5.85 -8.42
C LEU A 79 7.79 -5.52 -8.08
N PHE A 80 8.17 -5.71 -6.81
CA PHE A 80 9.53 -5.58 -6.31
C PHE A 80 9.75 -6.57 -5.16
N ALA A 81 10.95 -7.13 -5.09
CA ALA A 81 11.42 -7.92 -3.95
C ALA A 81 12.93 -7.70 -3.82
N GLY A 82 13.37 -7.11 -2.70
CA GLY A 82 14.77 -6.78 -2.52
C GLY A 82 15.05 -6.14 -1.18
N ASN A 83 16.28 -5.65 -1.02
CA ASN A 83 16.73 -4.96 0.18
C ASN A 83 15.87 -3.72 0.45
N TYR A 84 15.65 -3.46 1.73
CA TYR A 84 14.99 -2.25 2.22
C TYR A 84 15.89 -1.63 3.28
N THR A 85 16.30 -0.40 3.06
CA THR A 85 17.25 0.34 3.89
C THR A 85 16.77 1.79 4.04
N PRO A 86 15.68 2.02 4.81
CA PRO A 86 15.09 3.35 4.93
C PRO A 86 16.08 4.35 5.53
N GLN A 87 16.11 5.56 4.97
CA GLN A 87 17.02 6.63 5.40
C GLN A 87 16.22 7.86 5.83
N TYR A 88 16.84 8.69 6.67
CA TYR A 88 16.32 10.02 6.98
C TYR A 88 16.58 10.97 5.81
N HIS A 89 15.50 11.47 5.21
CA HIS A 89 15.57 12.46 4.13
C HIS A 89 15.12 13.85 4.60
N GLU A 90 14.03 13.93 5.36
CA GLU A 90 13.49 15.17 5.94
C GLU A 90 13.29 15.05 7.47
N GLN A 91 13.31 16.19 8.18
CA GLN A 91 13.15 16.20 9.64
C GLN A 91 11.74 15.84 10.13
N ASN A 92 10.72 16.04 9.29
CA ASN A 92 9.30 15.88 9.66
C ASN A 92 8.71 14.53 9.25
N LEU A 93 9.49 13.70 8.56
CA LEU A 93 9.06 12.37 8.11
C LEU A 93 9.88 11.29 8.83
N PRO A 94 9.28 10.12 9.11
CA PRO A 94 10.06 8.95 9.50
C PRO A 94 11.03 8.56 8.38
N PRO A 95 12.07 7.76 8.69
CA PRO A 95 12.91 7.16 7.66
C PRO A 95 12.08 6.44 6.60
N TYR A 96 12.42 6.64 5.34
CA TYR A 96 11.73 5.99 4.23
C TYR A 96 12.67 5.64 3.08
N GLU A 97 12.15 4.87 2.13
CA GLU A 97 12.78 4.56 0.86
C GLU A 97 11.74 4.60 -0.27
N ASN A 98 12.13 5.12 -1.42
CA ASN A 98 11.29 5.25 -2.59
C ASN A 98 11.59 4.14 -3.60
N PHE A 99 10.59 3.35 -3.94
CA PHE A 99 10.67 2.29 -4.95
C PHE A 99 9.89 2.70 -6.18
N THR A 100 10.52 2.66 -7.35
CA THR A 100 9.79 2.83 -8.61
C THR A 100 9.40 1.46 -9.14
N VAL A 101 8.10 1.17 -9.16
CA VAL A 101 7.56 -0.11 -9.62
C VAL A 101 6.62 0.11 -10.80
N THR A 102 6.57 -0.86 -11.71
CA THR A 102 5.65 -0.82 -12.85
C THR A 102 4.33 -1.49 -12.48
N VAL A 103 3.23 -0.76 -12.64
CA VAL A 103 1.89 -1.30 -12.43
C VAL A 103 1.60 -2.36 -13.50
N PRO A 104 1.08 -3.56 -13.14
CA PRO A 104 0.72 -4.56 -14.12
C PRO A 104 -0.24 -4.01 -15.18
N GLY A 105 0.06 -4.19 -16.46
CA GLY A 105 -0.83 -3.77 -17.55
C GLY A 105 -2.16 -4.55 -17.58
N THR A 106 -2.21 -5.69 -16.90
CA THR A 106 -3.41 -6.54 -16.73
C THR A 106 -4.30 -6.11 -15.56
N LEU A 107 -3.94 -5.03 -14.87
CA LEU A 107 -4.75 -4.52 -13.76
C LEU A 107 -6.09 -4.00 -14.28
N ALA A 108 -7.17 -4.57 -13.75
CA ALA A 108 -8.51 -4.23 -14.17
C ALA A 108 -8.98 -2.92 -13.51
N ALA A 109 -9.92 -2.26 -14.18
CA ALA A 109 -10.52 -1.02 -13.69
C ALA A 109 -11.30 -1.27 -12.39
N GLY A 110 -11.26 -0.30 -11.48
CA GLY A 110 -11.92 -0.37 -10.16
C GLY A 110 -10.93 -0.38 -9.00
N THR A 111 -11.38 -0.89 -7.86
CA THR A 111 -10.59 -0.98 -6.63
C THR A 111 -9.57 -2.09 -6.73
N ASN A 112 -8.32 -1.75 -6.42
CA ASN A 112 -7.20 -2.67 -6.33
C ASN A 112 -6.44 -2.40 -5.03
N MET A 113 -5.46 -3.24 -4.69
CA MET A 113 -4.71 -3.08 -3.45
C MET A 113 -3.22 -3.21 -3.72
N LEU A 114 -2.44 -2.26 -3.21
CA LEU A 114 -1.00 -2.36 -3.10
C LEU A 114 -0.69 -2.98 -1.73
N THR A 115 0.14 -4.02 -1.71
CA THR A 115 0.50 -4.75 -0.51
C THR A 115 2.01 -4.73 -0.33
N VAL A 116 2.42 -4.79 0.94
CA VAL A 116 3.82 -4.76 1.32
C VAL A 116 4.04 -5.86 2.35
N ALA A 117 5.12 -6.62 2.17
CA ALA A 117 5.71 -7.44 3.23
C ALA A 117 7.11 -6.91 3.55
N HIS A 118 7.43 -6.81 4.83
CA HIS A 118 8.69 -6.32 5.33
C HIS A 118 9.27 -7.35 6.30
N PHE A 119 10.47 -7.84 5.99
CA PHE A 119 11.23 -8.73 6.84
C PHE A 119 12.35 -7.96 7.53
N MET A 120 12.42 -8.09 8.86
CA MET A 120 13.38 -7.41 9.71
C MET A 120 13.79 -8.27 10.90
N LEU A 121 14.94 -7.93 11.49
CA LEU A 121 15.41 -8.49 12.75
C LEU A 121 15.28 -7.42 13.85
N VAL A 122 14.70 -7.79 14.99
CA VAL A 122 14.40 -6.84 16.08
C VAL A 122 15.13 -7.22 17.36
N GLY A 123 15.70 -6.21 18.02
CA GLY A 123 16.33 -6.31 19.32
C GLY A 123 17.70 -6.99 19.32
N ALA A 124 18.30 -7.09 20.51
CA ALA A 124 19.64 -7.65 20.69
C ALA A 124 19.75 -9.15 20.32
N SER A 125 18.63 -9.86 20.36
CA SER A 125 18.56 -11.29 20.01
C SER A 125 18.25 -11.54 18.53
N ALA A 126 18.21 -10.49 17.69
CA ALA A 126 17.92 -10.58 16.25
C ALA A 126 16.65 -11.39 15.96
N VAL A 127 15.55 -11.09 16.66
CA VAL A 127 14.30 -11.82 16.51
C VAL A 127 13.73 -11.57 15.11
N PRO A 128 13.47 -12.62 14.29
CA PRO A 128 12.91 -12.43 12.97
C PRO A 128 11.44 -12.01 13.07
N VAL A 129 11.10 -10.92 12.39
CA VAL A 129 9.74 -10.38 12.34
C VAL A 129 9.35 -10.14 10.89
N LEU A 130 8.16 -10.61 10.53
CA LEU A 130 7.51 -10.30 9.26
C LEU A 130 6.34 -9.35 9.53
N GLN A 131 6.36 -8.19 8.90
CA GLN A 131 5.31 -7.20 8.96
C GLN A 131 4.65 -7.05 7.59
N PHE A 132 3.38 -6.66 7.63
CA PHE A 132 2.59 -6.41 6.45
C PHE A 132 1.94 -5.03 6.55
N ASP A 133 1.79 -4.39 5.41
CA ASP A 133 0.96 -3.20 5.28
C ASP A 133 0.28 -3.20 3.91
N ASN A 134 -0.83 -2.49 3.80
CA ASN A 134 -1.57 -2.40 2.55
C ASN A 134 -2.23 -1.04 2.37
N VAL A 135 -2.47 -0.69 1.12
CA VAL A 135 -3.24 0.49 0.76
C VAL A 135 -4.13 0.18 -0.43
N THR A 136 -5.39 0.58 -0.33
CA THR A 136 -6.34 0.50 -1.45
C THR A 136 -6.06 1.61 -2.45
N VAL A 137 -6.07 1.26 -3.73
CA VAL A 137 -5.83 2.17 -4.85
C VAL A 137 -6.93 1.98 -5.88
N SER A 138 -7.16 3.00 -6.71
CA SER A 138 -8.16 2.96 -7.76
C SER A 138 -7.48 2.90 -9.13
N THR A 139 -8.07 2.15 -10.06
CA THR A 139 -7.60 2.06 -11.43
C THR A 139 -8.68 2.63 -12.34
N PRO A 140 -8.38 3.68 -13.13
CA PRO A 140 -9.36 4.25 -14.03
C PRO A 140 -9.72 3.23 -15.13
N PRO A 141 -10.94 3.31 -15.70
CA PRO A 141 -11.27 2.54 -16.88
C PRO A 141 -10.25 2.83 -17.98
N SER A 142 -9.68 1.78 -18.57
CA SER A 142 -8.68 1.94 -19.62
C SER A 142 -9.26 2.80 -20.74
N ALA A 143 -8.50 3.76 -21.26
CA ALA A 143 -8.93 4.59 -22.40
C ALA A 143 -9.22 3.74 -23.66
N SER A 144 -8.75 2.48 -23.70
CA SER A 144 -9.10 1.49 -24.71
C SER A 144 -10.52 0.93 -24.58
N SER A 145 -11.18 1.11 -23.43
CA SER A 145 -12.57 0.71 -23.16
C SER A 145 -13.57 1.85 -23.41
N THR A 146 -13.10 3.03 -23.81
CA THR A 146 -13.99 3.99 -24.46
C THR A 146 -14.29 3.45 -25.86
N ARG A 147 -15.39 2.68 -25.95
CA ARG A 147 -16.07 2.33 -27.20
C ARG A 147 -15.99 3.53 -28.13
N ARG A 148 -15.16 3.45 -29.17
CA ARG A 148 -15.05 4.53 -30.15
C ARG A 148 -16.39 4.60 -30.87
N GLU A 149 -17.28 5.50 -30.43
CA GLU A 149 -18.47 5.83 -31.21
C GLU A 149 -17.99 6.48 -32.52
N THR A 150 -17.89 5.67 -33.56
CA THR A 150 -17.63 6.17 -34.90
C THR A 150 -18.96 6.30 -35.60
N LEU A 151 -19.29 7.53 -36.00
CA LEU A 151 -20.48 7.81 -36.79
C LEU A 151 -20.17 7.46 -38.26
N ILE A 152 -20.70 6.33 -38.73
CA ILE A 152 -20.64 5.96 -40.15
C ILE A 152 -22.02 6.23 -40.73
N ARG A 153 -22.11 7.19 -41.67
CA ARG A 153 -23.36 7.55 -42.38
C ARG A 153 -24.57 7.75 -41.45
N GLY A 154 -24.40 8.50 -40.35
CA GLY A 154 -25.50 8.85 -39.45
C GLY A 154 -25.94 7.74 -38.49
N ARG A 155 -25.32 6.56 -38.52
CA ARG A 155 -25.61 5.47 -37.56
C ARG A 155 -24.45 5.34 -36.58
N ARG A 156 -24.76 5.27 -35.28
CA ARG A 156 -23.78 4.91 -34.26
C ARG A 156 -23.36 3.47 -34.49
N VAL A 157 -22.12 3.27 -34.90
CA VAL A 157 -21.52 1.94 -35.01
C VAL A 157 -20.63 1.75 -33.80
N TYR A 158 -20.77 0.57 -33.23
CA TYR A 158 -20.07 0.15 -32.04
C TYR A 158 -18.99 -0.83 -32.47
N VAL A 159 -17.73 -0.45 -32.28
CA VAL A 159 -16.55 -1.27 -32.56
C VAL A 159 -15.93 -1.66 -31.22
#